data_AF-A0A1F2QFI0-F1
#
_entry.id   AF-A0A1F2QFI0-F1
#
_cell.length_a   1.000
_cell.length_b   1.000
_cell.length_c   1.000
_cell.angle_alpha   90.00
_cell.angle_beta   90.00
_cell.angle_gamma   90.00
#
_symmetry.space_group_name_H-M   'P 1'
#
loop_
_entity.id
_entity.type
_entity.pdbx_description
1 polymer ?
#
loop_
_entity_poly.entity_id
_entity_poly.type
_entity_poly.pdbx_seq_one_letter_code
_entity_poly.pdbx_strand_id
1 'polypeptide(L)'
;MRVLPALVMLLVAGLAPAQELTVAEVVAAHRAGAPEEGILRLIRESPVVAPLAPADLAMLRAAGVPERVIEAMAVRTTPTPTPVRPDDQHLAEVVRAVNSGLPAEAVAERVRRSGRRYALTVNDLIYLKESKVADVVILALVASGAPLASLPALPPPTLMPTLVPPPPLPAPMEPITFGPLLRMTGVFRRESTGRLVLTADRLEWHDGRGSSHDESVPVVSLRAAWLAQGGRGSVGELRMRTVAGDDLTFRDADWATGGDAQVAELYRALEKRFPQLILRERAPR
;
A
#
# COMPACT_ATOMS: atom_id res chain seq x y z
N MET A 1 -26.38 -48.96 62.38
CA MET A 1 -26.38 -48.94 60.90
C MET A 1 -25.36 -47.91 60.44
N ARG A 2 -24.28 -48.38 59.81
CA ARG A 2 -23.18 -47.60 59.25
C ARG A 2 -23.50 -47.27 57.79
N VAL A 3 -23.29 -46.04 57.33
CA VAL A 3 -22.61 -45.78 56.05
C VAL A 3 -21.95 -44.39 56.09
N LEU A 4 -20.64 -44.35 55.86
CA LEU A 4 -19.80 -43.16 55.65
C LEU A 4 -19.56 -43.07 54.14
N PRO A 5 -19.73 -41.93 53.43
CA PRO A 5 -19.22 -41.82 52.07
C PRO A 5 -17.78 -41.31 52.12
N ALA A 6 -16.89 -42.16 51.61
CA ALA A 6 -15.47 -41.93 51.49
C ALA A 6 -15.16 -40.86 50.43
N LEU A 7 -14.37 -39.88 50.85
CA LEU A 7 -13.64 -38.93 50.02
C LEU A 7 -12.58 -39.68 49.22
N VAL A 8 -12.77 -39.83 47.90
CA VAL A 8 -11.71 -40.29 46.99
C VAL A 8 -11.11 -39.06 46.33
N MET A 9 -9.98 -38.61 46.88
CA MET A 9 -9.13 -37.59 46.28
C MET A 9 -8.17 -38.30 45.31
N LEU A 10 -8.48 -38.27 44.01
CA LEU A 10 -7.58 -38.79 42.98
C LEU A 10 -6.68 -37.65 42.49
N LEU A 11 -5.51 -37.51 43.09
CA LEU A 11 -4.47 -36.57 42.66
C LEU A 11 -3.65 -37.22 41.54
N VAL A 12 -4.04 -37.00 40.29
CA VAL A 12 -3.24 -37.37 39.11
C VAL A 12 -2.31 -36.20 38.80
N ALA A 13 -1.06 -36.29 39.24
CA ALA A 13 0.02 -35.40 38.82
C ALA A 13 0.54 -35.85 37.45
N GLY A 14 -0.11 -35.39 36.39
CA GLY A 14 0.41 -35.48 35.02
C GLY A 14 1.26 -34.25 34.71
N LEU A 15 2.48 -34.45 34.19
CA LEU A 15 3.19 -33.41 33.44
C LEU A 15 2.28 -33.02 32.27
N ALA A 16 1.56 -31.91 32.39
CA ALA A 16 0.77 -31.39 31.31
C ALA A 16 1.73 -30.85 30.23
N PRO A 17 1.67 -31.32 28.97
CA PRO A 17 2.18 -30.50 27.88
C PRO A 17 1.43 -29.17 27.95
N ALA A 18 2.09 -28.06 27.57
CA ALA A 18 1.45 -26.74 27.53
C ALA A 18 0.04 -26.87 26.96
N GLN A 19 -0.99 -26.67 27.80
CA GLN A 19 -2.37 -26.89 27.41
C GLN A 19 -2.69 -25.92 26.29
N GLU A 20 -2.69 -26.47 25.08
CA GLU A 20 -3.07 -25.77 23.87
C GLU A 20 -4.58 -25.61 23.91
N LEU A 21 -5.05 -24.36 23.97
CA LEU A 21 -6.48 -24.09 24.00
C LEU A 21 -7.08 -24.48 22.65
N THR A 22 -7.84 -25.57 22.63
CA THR A 22 -8.48 -26.09 21.43
C THR A 22 -9.88 -25.53 21.23
N VAL A 23 -10.37 -25.61 19.99
CA VAL A 23 -11.74 -25.23 19.61
C VAL A 23 -12.77 -26.03 20.43
N ALA A 24 -12.50 -27.32 20.68
CA ALA A 24 -13.38 -28.18 21.46
C ALA A 24 -13.53 -27.72 22.92
N GLU A 25 -12.46 -27.22 23.54
CA GLU A 25 -12.48 -26.70 24.91
C GLU A 25 -13.26 -25.39 25.01
N VAL A 26 -13.15 -24.51 24.02
CA VAL A 26 -13.93 -23.27 23.96
C VAL A 26 -15.42 -23.56 23.76
N VAL A 27 -15.75 -24.51 22.89
CA VAL A 27 -17.14 -24.98 22.71
C VAL A 27 -17.67 -25.64 23.99
N ALA A 28 -16.86 -26.45 24.67
CA ALA A 28 -17.24 -27.08 25.93
C ALA A 28 -17.47 -26.06 27.05
N ALA A 29 -16.59 -25.06 27.18
CA ALA A 29 -16.73 -23.97 28.16
C ALA A 29 -18.00 -23.15 27.89
N HIS A 30 -18.30 -22.84 26.63
CA HIS A 30 -19.52 -22.13 26.27
C HIS A 30 -20.78 -22.95 26.57
N ARG A 31 -20.81 -24.23 26.23
CA ARG A 31 -21.94 -25.14 26.53
C ARG A 31 -22.12 -25.39 28.04
N ALA A 32 -21.04 -25.31 28.82
CA ALA A 32 -21.10 -25.37 30.27
C ALA A 32 -21.66 -24.07 30.90
N GLY A 33 -22.00 -23.06 30.10
CA GLY A 33 -22.57 -21.79 30.56
C GLY A 33 -21.54 -20.79 31.07
N ALA A 34 -20.26 -20.93 30.70
CA ALA A 34 -19.26 -19.95 31.08
C ALA A 34 -19.59 -18.57 30.47
N PRO A 35 -19.49 -17.48 31.25
CA PRO A 35 -19.73 -16.14 30.74
C PRO A 35 -18.68 -15.78 29.69
N GLU A 36 -19.09 -14.99 28.69
CA GLU A 36 -18.23 -14.56 27.58
C GLU A 36 -16.88 -14.01 28.05
N GLU A 37 -16.88 -13.15 29.08
CA GLU A 37 -15.65 -12.59 29.64
C GLU A 37 -14.71 -13.65 30.23
N GLY A 38 -15.26 -14.72 30.81
CA GLY A 38 -14.48 -15.83 31.34
C GLY A 38 -13.75 -16.59 30.23
N ILE A 39 -14.42 -16.80 29.10
CA ILE A 39 -13.84 -17.45 27.92
C ILE A 39 -12.79 -16.54 27.26
N LEU A 40 -13.06 -15.23 27.17
CA LEU A 40 -12.07 -14.25 26.68
C LEU A 40 -10.83 -14.16 27.57
N ARG A 41 -10.99 -14.31 28.88
CA ARG A 41 -9.86 -14.38 29.81
C ARG A 41 -9.06 -15.66 29.59
N LEU A 42 -9.72 -16.80 29.44
CA LEU A 42 -9.09 -18.08 29.13
C LEU A 42 -8.26 -18.01 27.84
N ILE A 43 -8.80 -17.41 26.77
CA ILE A 43 -8.08 -17.22 25.49
C ILE A 43 -6.86 -16.33 25.66
N ARG A 44 -6.93 -15.27 26.47
CA ARG A 44 -5.79 -14.37 26.72
C ARG A 44 -4.71 -14.99 27.58
N GLU A 45 -5.10 -15.76 28.59
CA GLU A 45 -4.18 -16.40 29.56
C GLU A 45 -3.55 -17.69 29.03
N SER A 46 -4.14 -18.30 27.99
CA SER A 46 -3.60 -19.52 27.40
C SER A 46 -2.24 -19.25 26.73
N PRO A 47 -1.21 -20.06 26.94
CA PRO A 47 0.09 -19.82 26.31
C PRO A 47 0.06 -20.14 24.80
N VAL A 48 -0.72 -21.15 24.40
CA VAL A 48 -0.83 -21.65 23.02
C VAL A 48 -2.31 -21.81 22.67
N VAL A 49 -2.71 -21.37 21.47
CA VAL A 49 -4.07 -21.55 20.93
C VAL A 49 -3.94 -22.36 19.66
N ALA A 50 -4.75 -23.42 19.53
CA ALA A 50 -4.71 -24.28 18.37
C ALA A 50 -5.05 -23.51 17.08
N PRO A 51 -4.33 -23.72 15.98
CA PRO A 51 -4.58 -23.02 14.72
C PRO A 51 -6.02 -23.25 14.26
N LEU A 52 -6.74 -22.17 13.95
CA LEU A 52 -8.13 -22.20 13.52
C LEU A 52 -8.22 -22.49 12.03
N ALA A 53 -8.81 -23.63 11.65
CA ALA A 53 -9.21 -23.88 10.28
C ALA A 53 -10.58 -23.23 9.96
N PRO A 54 -10.91 -23.00 8.68
CA PRO A 54 -12.22 -22.49 8.30
C PRO A 54 -13.40 -23.36 8.78
N ALA A 55 -13.18 -24.67 8.89
CA ALA A 55 -14.17 -25.60 9.44
C ALA A 55 -14.45 -25.38 10.93
N ASP A 56 -13.42 -25.00 11.70
CA ASP A 56 -13.52 -24.75 13.13
C ASP A 56 -14.30 -23.48 13.44
N LEU A 57 -14.12 -22.44 12.60
CA LEU A 57 -14.91 -21.22 12.67
C LEU A 57 -16.41 -21.48 12.47
N ALA A 58 -16.75 -22.37 11.53
CA ALA A 58 -18.13 -22.78 11.30
C ALA A 58 -18.69 -23.56 12.50
N MET A 59 -17.88 -24.42 13.14
CA MET A 59 -18.27 -25.16 14.34
C MET A 59 -18.51 -24.24 15.54
N LEU A 60 -17.68 -23.22 15.74
CA LEU A 60 -17.86 -22.24 16.83
C LEU A 60 -19.16 -21.45 16.66
N ARG A 61 -19.48 -21.00 15.43
CA ARG A 61 -20.74 -20.31 15.14
C ARG A 61 -21.95 -21.22 15.32
N ALA A 62 -21.87 -22.46 14.83
CA ALA A 62 -22.94 -23.45 15.00
C ALA A 62 -23.19 -23.82 16.47
N ALA A 63 -22.15 -23.72 17.31
CA ALA A 63 -22.26 -23.93 18.75
C ALA A 63 -22.80 -22.72 19.53
N GLY A 64 -23.09 -21.61 18.87
CA GLY A 64 -23.61 -20.38 19.50
C GLY A 64 -22.56 -19.52 20.19
N VAL A 65 -21.28 -19.80 19.99
CA VAL A 65 -20.19 -19.04 20.61
C VAL A 65 -20.24 -17.58 20.12
N PRO A 66 -20.18 -16.57 21.01
CA PRO A 66 -20.21 -15.17 20.61
C PRO A 66 -19.08 -14.79 19.64
N GLU A 67 -19.36 -13.98 18.61
CA GLU A 67 -18.37 -13.63 17.57
C GLU A 67 -17.12 -12.95 18.16
N ARG A 68 -17.25 -12.23 19.28
CA ARG A 68 -16.12 -11.62 20.00
C ARG A 68 -15.11 -12.66 20.51
N VAL A 69 -15.58 -13.83 20.93
CA VAL A 69 -14.73 -14.94 21.37
C VAL A 69 -14.03 -15.57 20.15
N ILE A 70 -14.75 -15.70 19.04
CA ILE A 70 -14.22 -16.22 17.77
C ILE A 70 -13.12 -15.29 17.23
N GLU A 71 -13.35 -13.99 17.23
CA GLU A 71 -12.36 -12.97 16.85
C GLU A 71 -11.13 -13.02 17.76
N ALA A 72 -11.32 -13.14 19.08
CA ALA A 72 -10.22 -13.23 20.03
C ALA A 72 -9.35 -14.48 19.80
N MET A 73 -9.96 -15.63 19.49
CA MET A 73 -9.20 -16.82 19.10
C MET A 73 -8.51 -16.62 17.75
N ALA A 74 -9.19 -16.05 16.75
CA ALA A 74 -8.63 -15.81 15.42
C ALA A 74 -7.36 -14.95 15.50
N VAL A 75 -7.39 -13.84 16.24
CA VAL A 75 -6.23 -12.94 16.47
C VAL A 75 -5.06 -13.65 17.14
N ARG A 76 -5.31 -14.68 17.97
CA ARG A 76 -4.25 -15.45 18.64
C ARG A 76 -3.71 -16.60 17.81
N THR A 77 -4.49 -17.10 16.87
CA THR A 77 -4.06 -18.14 15.92
C THR A 77 -3.46 -17.62 14.64
N THR A 78 -3.70 -16.34 14.30
CA THR A 78 -2.91 -15.68 13.26
C THR A 78 -1.46 -15.72 13.72
N PRO A 79 -0.56 -16.36 12.97
CA PRO A 79 0.85 -16.40 13.35
C PRO A 79 1.27 -14.95 13.57
N THR A 80 1.76 -14.65 14.78
CA THR A 80 2.48 -13.40 15.00
C THR A 80 3.57 -13.39 13.94
N PRO A 81 3.64 -12.39 13.04
CA PRO A 81 4.63 -12.38 11.99
C PRO A 81 5.98 -12.52 12.69
N THR A 82 6.63 -13.67 12.49
CA THR A 82 8.00 -13.86 12.92
C THR A 82 8.76 -12.69 12.35
N PRO A 83 9.48 -11.91 13.18
CA PRO A 83 10.18 -10.73 12.69
C PRO A 83 11.09 -11.19 11.56
N VAL A 84 10.71 -10.82 10.34
CA VAL A 84 11.42 -11.23 9.14
C VAL A 84 12.84 -10.68 9.34
N ARG A 85 13.83 -11.57 9.34
CA ARG A 85 15.22 -11.14 9.44
C ARG A 85 15.70 -10.92 8.01
N PRO A 86 16.36 -9.80 7.71
CA PRO A 86 16.94 -9.61 6.40
C PRO A 86 18.04 -10.65 6.18
N ASP A 87 18.16 -11.10 4.94
CA ASP A 87 19.26 -11.96 4.50
C ASP A 87 20.55 -11.13 4.43
N ASP A 88 20.43 -9.84 4.07
CA ASP A 88 21.53 -8.87 4.13
C ASP A 88 21.50 -8.07 5.45
N GLN A 89 22.51 -8.27 6.30
CA GLN A 89 22.61 -7.60 7.59
C GLN A 89 22.74 -6.07 7.49
N HIS A 90 23.19 -5.52 6.36
CA HIS A 90 23.28 -4.08 6.17
C HIS A 90 21.92 -3.41 5.99
N LEU A 91 20.89 -4.17 5.61
CA LEU A 91 19.52 -3.63 5.54
C LEU A 91 18.99 -3.26 6.92
N ALA A 92 19.44 -3.94 7.98
CA ALA A 92 19.08 -3.56 9.34
C ALA A 92 19.64 -2.16 9.72
N GLU A 93 20.77 -1.75 9.16
CA GLU A 93 21.34 -0.41 9.36
C GLU A 93 20.51 0.65 8.62
N VAL A 94 20.06 0.33 7.40
CA VAL A 94 19.18 1.20 6.60
C VAL A 94 17.83 1.38 7.29
N VAL A 95 17.22 0.30 7.77
CA VAL A 95 15.98 0.34 8.56
C VAL A 95 16.17 1.15 9.84
N ARG A 96 17.30 0.99 10.54
CA ARG A 96 17.63 1.80 11.73
C ARG A 96 17.73 3.29 11.39
N ALA A 97 18.34 3.64 10.26
CA ALA A 97 18.43 5.03 9.81
C ALA A 97 17.03 5.62 9.54
N VAL A 98 16.15 4.89 8.87
CA VAL A 98 14.76 5.33 8.64
C VAL A 98 14.01 5.48 9.96
N ASN A 99 14.09 4.49 10.86
CA ASN A 99 13.42 4.51 12.15
C ASN A 99 13.98 5.56 13.13
N SER A 100 15.18 6.08 12.88
CA SER A 100 15.75 7.20 13.64
C SER A 100 15.17 8.57 13.27
N GLY A 101 14.24 8.62 12.30
CA GLY A 101 13.58 9.85 11.87
C GLY A 101 14.34 10.62 10.78
N LEU A 102 15.32 10.00 10.13
CA LEU A 102 15.94 10.57 8.94
C LEU A 102 14.94 10.59 7.78
N PRO A 103 14.87 11.69 6.99
CA PRO A 103 13.99 11.74 5.83
C PRO A 103 14.41 10.69 4.80
N ALA A 104 13.42 10.02 4.21
CA ALA A 104 13.63 8.89 3.31
C ALA A 104 14.53 9.24 2.12
N GLU A 105 14.44 10.48 1.62
CA GLU A 105 15.23 10.99 0.51
C GLU A 105 16.72 11.09 0.88
N ALA A 106 17.03 11.51 2.11
CA ALA A 106 18.42 11.58 2.58
C ALA A 106 19.02 10.19 2.76
N VAL A 107 18.22 9.21 3.20
CA VAL A 107 18.64 7.82 3.29
C VAL A 107 18.86 7.23 1.89
N ALA A 108 17.94 7.45 0.95
CA ALA A 108 18.05 6.99 -0.44
C ALA A 108 19.29 7.58 -1.14
N GLU A 109 19.57 8.85 -0.90
CA GLU A 109 20.75 9.53 -1.46
C GLU A 109 22.05 9.02 -0.83
N ARG A 110 22.06 8.76 0.49
CA ARG A 110 23.19 8.11 1.17
C ARG A 110 23.45 6.72 0.59
N VAL A 111 22.41 5.92 0.36
CA VAL A 111 22.52 4.60 -0.27
C VAL A 111 23.16 4.71 -1.65
N ARG A 112 22.67 5.64 -2.49
CA ARG A 112 23.24 5.91 -3.83
C ARG A 112 24.72 6.30 -3.78
N ARG A 113 25.10 7.21 -2.87
CA ARG A 113 26.49 7.67 -2.72
C ARG A 113 27.42 6.66 -2.06
N SER A 114 26.88 5.73 -1.28
CA SER A 114 27.69 4.73 -0.58
C SER A 114 28.45 3.81 -1.52
N GLY A 115 28.01 3.69 -2.78
CA GLY A 115 28.59 2.79 -3.78
C GLY A 115 28.47 1.30 -3.42
N ARG A 116 27.77 0.98 -2.33
CA ARG A 116 27.58 -0.38 -1.84
C ARG A 116 26.48 -1.05 -2.68
N ARG A 117 26.77 -2.24 -3.18
CA ARG A 117 25.81 -3.04 -3.94
C ARG A 117 25.02 -3.92 -3.00
N TYR A 118 23.69 -3.83 -3.06
CA TYR A 118 22.80 -4.67 -2.28
C TYR A 118 22.21 -5.75 -3.19
N ALA A 119 22.41 -7.02 -2.84
CA ALA A 119 21.81 -8.15 -3.53
C ALA A 119 20.46 -8.46 -2.86
N LEU A 120 19.44 -7.65 -3.15
CA LEU A 120 18.13 -7.76 -2.51
C LEU A 120 17.44 -9.07 -2.91
N THR A 121 17.12 -9.90 -1.93
CA THR A 121 16.26 -11.07 -2.11
C THR A 121 14.77 -10.68 -1.98
N VAL A 122 13.88 -11.61 -2.30
CA VAL A 122 12.43 -11.44 -2.04
C VAL A 122 12.18 -11.27 -0.53
N ASN A 123 12.91 -12.00 0.32
CA ASN A 123 12.80 -11.89 1.77
C ASN A 123 13.21 -10.50 2.28
N ASP A 124 14.27 -9.92 1.70
CA ASP A 124 14.74 -8.56 2.02
C ASP A 124 13.72 -7.48 1.64
N LEU A 125 13.05 -7.63 0.50
CA LEU A 125 11.99 -6.69 0.08
C LEU A 125 10.79 -6.74 1.01
N ILE A 126 10.40 -7.95 1.43
CA ILE A 126 9.34 -8.15 2.43
C ILE A 126 9.75 -7.48 3.75
N TYR A 127 10.97 -7.74 4.23
CA TYR A 127 11.51 -7.13 5.45
C TYR A 127 11.50 -5.60 5.42
N LEU A 128 11.95 -4.99 4.30
CA LEU A 128 11.97 -3.54 4.14
C LEU A 128 10.55 -2.95 4.15
N LYS A 129 9.60 -3.63 3.51
CA LYS A 129 8.20 -3.16 3.46
C LYS A 129 7.50 -3.27 4.81
N GLU A 130 7.69 -4.37 5.54
CA GLU A 130 7.16 -4.54 6.91
C GLU A 130 7.78 -3.54 7.90
N SER A 131 9.06 -3.20 7.69
CA SER A 131 9.77 -2.18 8.46
C SER A 131 9.36 -0.74 8.11
N LYS A 132 8.33 -0.56 7.27
CA LYS A 132 7.82 0.74 6.81
C LYS A 132 8.87 1.62 6.12
N VAL A 133 9.85 1.00 5.46
CA VAL A 133 10.81 1.73 4.64
C VAL A 133 10.08 2.29 3.41
N ALA A 134 10.30 3.57 3.12
CA ALA A 134 9.68 4.24 1.99
C ALA A 134 10.17 3.66 0.65
N ASP A 135 9.29 3.62 -0.34
CA ASP A 135 9.56 3.00 -1.65
C ASP A 135 10.75 3.66 -2.39
N VAL A 136 10.99 4.95 -2.16
CA VAL A 136 12.14 5.68 -2.70
C VAL A 136 13.49 5.14 -2.21
N VAL A 137 13.56 4.63 -0.97
CA VAL A 137 14.77 4.01 -0.41
C VAL A 137 14.96 2.61 -0.98
N ILE A 138 13.86 1.85 -1.11
CA ILE A 138 13.88 0.51 -1.70
C ILE A 138 14.36 0.58 -3.16
N LEU A 139 13.85 1.54 -3.94
CA LEU A 139 14.31 1.80 -5.31
C LEU A 139 15.79 2.16 -5.37
N ALA A 140 16.29 2.96 -4.42
CA ALA A 140 17.71 3.29 -4.36
C ALA A 140 18.59 2.07 -4.04
N LEU A 141 18.14 1.17 -3.16
CA LEU A 141 18.82 -0.08 -2.85
C LEU A 141 18.86 -1.01 -4.09
N VAL A 142 17.74 -1.16 -4.80
CA VAL A 142 17.68 -1.93 -6.05
C VAL A 142 18.62 -1.35 -7.11
N ALA A 143 18.58 -0.02 -7.30
CA ALA A 143 19.43 0.66 -8.28
C ALA A 143 20.93 0.54 -7.95
N SER A 144 21.29 0.46 -6.67
CA SER A 144 22.67 0.24 -6.24
C SER A 144 23.17 -1.19 -6.44
N GLY A 145 22.27 -2.19 -6.53
CA GLY A 145 22.59 -3.58 -6.83
C GLY A 145 22.75 -3.88 -8.32
N ALA A 146 22.17 -3.05 -9.20
CA ALA A 146 22.36 -3.17 -10.64
C ALA A 146 23.82 -2.85 -11.01
N PRO A 147 24.48 -3.65 -11.88
CA PRO A 147 25.74 -3.22 -12.45
C PRO A 147 25.46 -1.93 -13.22
N LEU A 148 25.97 -0.80 -12.71
CA LEU A 148 26.41 0.27 -13.58
C LEU A 148 27.32 -0.41 -14.60
N ALA A 149 26.83 -0.61 -15.82
CA ALA A 149 27.67 -0.96 -16.94
C ALA A 149 28.85 0.01 -16.85
N SER A 150 30.03 -0.53 -16.56
CA SER A 150 31.26 0.22 -16.49
C SER A 150 31.39 0.94 -17.82
N LEU A 151 31.09 2.25 -17.79
CA LEU A 151 31.49 3.12 -18.88
C LEU A 151 33.01 2.98 -18.95
N PRO A 152 33.57 2.59 -20.11
CA PRO A 152 35.00 2.45 -20.26
C PRO A 152 35.65 3.78 -19.90
N ALA A 153 36.69 3.73 -19.07
CA ALA A 153 37.46 4.89 -18.65
C ALA A 153 37.95 5.64 -19.90
N LEU A 154 37.61 6.93 -19.98
CA LEU A 154 38.08 7.84 -21.01
C LEU A 154 39.62 7.79 -21.09
N PRO A 155 40.21 7.48 -22.26
CA PRO A 155 41.63 7.74 -22.50
C PRO A 155 41.88 9.27 -22.56
N PRO A 156 43.09 9.73 -22.24
CA PRO A 156 43.44 11.15 -22.23
C PRO A 156 43.26 11.79 -23.62
N PRO A 157 42.97 13.11 -23.69
CA PRO A 157 42.48 13.76 -24.89
C PRO A 157 43.56 13.74 -25.97
N THR A 158 43.34 12.94 -27.00
CA THR A 158 44.10 13.02 -28.25
C THR A 158 43.21 13.73 -29.26
N LEU A 159 43.83 14.66 -29.98
CA LEU A 159 43.24 15.63 -30.90
C LEU A 159 42.12 15.05 -31.79
N MET A 160 41.06 15.84 -31.95
CA MET A 160 39.81 15.53 -32.65
C MET A 160 40.01 14.80 -33.99
N PRO A 161 39.02 13.98 -34.36
CA PRO A 161 38.29 14.23 -35.59
C PRO A 161 36.78 14.30 -35.35
N THR A 162 36.18 15.29 -36.00
CA THR A 162 34.76 15.63 -36.18
C THR A 162 33.74 14.61 -35.63
N LEU A 163 33.16 14.93 -34.47
CA LEU A 163 31.99 14.26 -33.92
C LEU A 163 30.81 14.36 -34.89
N VAL A 164 30.34 13.20 -35.36
CA VAL A 164 28.96 13.06 -35.81
C VAL A 164 28.08 13.50 -34.63
N PRO A 165 27.17 14.46 -34.81
CA PRO A 165 26.34 14.95 -33.71
C PRO A 165 25.56 13.78 -33.09
N PRO A 166 25.54 13.67 -31.76
CA PRO A 166 24.69 12.68 -31.09
C PRO A 166 23.23 12.90 -31.51
N PRO A 167 22.42 11.83 -31.64
CA PRO A 167 21.00 11.97 -31.89
C PRO A 167 20.42 12.92 -30.84
N PRO A 168 19.56 13.88 -31.22
CA PRO A 168 19.03 14.86 -30.30
C PRO A 168 18.35 14.15 -29.14
N LEU A 169 18.71 14.53 -27.91
CA LEU A 169 17.90 14.23 -26.73
C LEU A 169 16.45 14.58 -27.08
N PRO A 170 15.47 13.70 -26.81
CA PRO A 170 14.06 14.05 -27.02
C PRO A 170 13.81 15.35 -26.27
N ALA A 171 13.33 16.36 -27.00
CA ALA A 171 13.14 17.70 -26.48
C ALA A 171 12.32 17.64 -25.17
N PRO A 172 12.69 18.43 -24.13
CA PRO A 172 11.90 18.51 -22.91
C PRO A 172 10.48 18.91 -23.29
N MET A 173 9.56 17.97 -23.10
CA MET A 173 8.20 18.10 -23.56
C MET A 173 7.51 19.12 -22.65
N GLU A 174 7.20 20.31 -23.19
CA GLU A 174 6.73 21.45 -22.40
C GLU A 174 5.53 21.07 -21.50
N PRO A 175 5.53 21.50 -20.24
CA PRO A 175 4.44 21.22 -19.32
C PRO A 175 3.18 21.98 -19.77
N ILE A 176 2.07 21.25 -19.95
CA ILE A 176 0.79 21.86 -20.34
C ILE A 176 -0.03 22.08 -19.07
N THR A 177 -0.48 23.30 -18.83
CA THR A 177 -1.27 23.65 -17.64
C THR A 177 -2.74 23.81 -18.01
N PHE A 178 -3.61 23.12 -17.28
CA PHE A 178 -5.07 23.17 -17.42
C PHE A 178 -5.68 23.81 -16.18
N GLY A 179 -6.63 24.71 -16.35
CA GLY A 179 -7.33 25.31 -15.22
C GLY A 179 -7.96 26.66 -15.52
N PRO A 180 -8.91 27.08 -14.67
CA PRO A 180 -9.26 26.49 -13.38
C PRO A 180 -10.08 25.20 -13.49
N LEU A 181 -9.74 24.19 -12.69
CA LEU A 181 -10.45 22.91 -12.59
C LEU A 181 -10.93 22.69 -11.14
N LEU A 182 -11.95 21.87 -10.97
CA LEU A 182 -12.39 21.35 -9.67
C LEU A 182 -11.99 19.88 -9.56
N ARG A 183 -11.20 19.55 -8.55
CA ARG A 183 -10.87 18.18 -8.19
C ARG A 183 -11.80 17.70 -7.07
N MET A 184 -12.35 16.51 -7.24
CA MET A 184 -13.15 15.86 -6.20
C MET A 184 -12.34 14.74 -5.54
N THR A 185 -12.20 14.79 -4.22
CA THR A 185 -11.45 13.78 -3.45
C THR A 185 -12.31 13.15 -2.35
N GLY A 186 -12.12 11.83 -2.16
CA GLY A 186 -12.66 11.06 -1.04
C GLY A 186 -14.16 10.75 -1.10
N VAL A 187 -14.61 9.94 -0.13
CA VAL A 187 -16.00 9.48 0.02
C VAL A 187 -16.96 10.65 0.26
N PHE A 188 -16.47 11.72 0.89
CA PHE A 188 -17.23 12.94 1.17
C PHE A 188 -17.21 13.97 0.04
N ARG A 189 -16.59 13.63 -1.12
CA ARG A 189 -16.55 14.50 -2.31
C ARG A 189 -16.12 15.93 -1.98
N ARG A 190 -14.97 16.09 -1.31
CA ARG A 190 -14.42 17.42 -1.07
C ARG A 190 -14.01 18.01 -2.42
N GLU A 191 -14.52 19.19 -2.73
CA GLU A 191 -14.20 19.93 -3.94
C GLU A 191 -13.07 20.92 -3.64
N SER A 192 -11.97 20.80 -4.37
CA SER A 192 -10.84 21.73 -4.34
C SER A 192 -10.67 22.35 -5.73
N THR A 193 -10.64 23.67 -5.81
CA THR A 193 -10.37 24.41 -7.04
C THR A 193 -8.87 24.58 -7.22
N GLY A 194 -8.37 24.30 -8.41
CA GLY A 194 -6.94 24.33 -8.66
C GLY A 194 -6.59 24.26 -10.14
N ARG A 195 -5.33 23.94 -10.41
CA ARG A 195 -4.78 23.76 -11.76
C ARG A 195 -4.12 22.39 -11.86
N LEU A 196 -4.21 21.80 -13.05
CA LEU A 196 -3.61 20.52 -13.34
C LEU A 196 -2.50 20.73 -14.37
N VAL A 197 -1.27 20.36 -14.03
CA VAL A 197 -0.11 20.46 -14.90
C VAL A 197 0.25 19.06 -15.40
N LEU A 198 0.27 18.90 -16.71
CA LEU A 198 0.62 17.68 -17.39
C LEU A 198 2.07 17.77 -17.89
N THR A 199 2.96 16.99 -17.26
CA THR A 199 4.37 16.93 -17.64
C THR A 199 4.62 15.73 -18.57
N ALA A 200 5.88 15.38 -18.82
CA ALA A 200 6.22 14.25 -19.67
C ALA A 200 5.83 12.90 -19.06
N ASP A 201 5.84 12.79 -17.73
CA ASP A 201 5.69 11.55 -17.00
C ASP A 201 4.75 11.65 -15.78
N ARG A 202 4.27 12.85 -15.43
CA ARG A 202 3.44 13.09 -14.24
C ARG A 202 2.25 14.00 -14.50
N LEU A 203 1.28 13.85 -13.61
CA LEU A 203 0.08 14.67 -13.48
C LEU A 203 0.16 15.38 -12.13
N GLU A 204 0.35 16.70 -12.16
CA GLU A 204 0.55 17.51 -10.97
C GLU A 204 -0.68 18.38 -10.73
N TRP A 205 -1.33 18.18 -9.58
CA TRP A 205 -2.40 19.01 -9.11
C TRP A 205 -1.83 20.10 -8.20
N HIS A 206 -2.15 21.35 -8.50
CA HIS A 206 -1.87 22.50 -7.65
C HIS A 206 -3.16 23.07 -7.09
N ASP A 207 -3.32 23.05 -5.77
CA ASP A 207 -4.50 23.59 -5.12
C ASP A 207 -4.43 25.12 -5.08
N GLY A 208 -5.52 25.80 -5.50
CA GLY A 208 -5.62 27.25 -5.44
C GLY A 208 -5.64 27.82 -4.02
N ARG A 209 -5.87 26.98 -3.00
CA ARG A 209 -5.88 27.37 -1.58
C ARG A 209 -4.49 27.33 -0.92
N GLY A 210 -3.47 26.79 -1.61
CA GLY A 210 -2.08 26.72 -1.13
C GLY A 210 -1.41 25.37 -1.40
N SER A 211 -0.07 25.35 -1.36
CA SER A 211 0.74 24.18 -1.75
C SER A 211 0.66 22.96 -0.82
N SER A 212 -0.05 23.06 0.31
CA SER A 212 -0.20 21.95 1.26
C SER A 212 -1.04 20.77 0.72
N HIS A 213 -1.70 20.96 -0.42
CA HIS A 213 -2.51 19.93 -1.09
C HIS A 213 -2.05 19.66 -2.53
N ASP A 214 -0.84 20.09 -2.86
CA ASP A 214 -0.24 19.76 -4.16
C ASP A 214 0.05 18.26 -4.21
N GLU A 215 -0.39 17.63 -5.28
CA GLU A 215 -0.29 16.18 -5.44
C GLU A 215 0.26 15.85 -6.81
N SER A 216 1.15 14.88 -6.88
CA SER A 216 1.80 14.50 -8.14
C SER A 216 1.69 13.00 -8.35
N VAL A 217 0.93 12.63 -9.38
CA VAL A 217 0.64 11.25 -9.75
C VAL A 217 1.44 10.90 -10.99
N PRO A 218 2.30 9.87 -10.97
CA PRO A 218 3.00 9.44 -12.17
C PRO A 218 2.00 8.82 -13.16
N VAL A 219 2.14 9.16 -14.44
CA VAL A 219 1.21 8.74 -15.51
C VAL A 219 1.19 7.22 -15.66
N VAL A 220 2.31 6.55 -15.39
CA VAL A 220 2.40 5.07 -15.38
C VAL A 220 1.50 4.42 -14.33
N SER A 221 1.08 5.16 -13.30
CA SER A 221 0.12 4.68 -12.31
C SER A 221 -1.33 4.91 -12.71
N LEU A 222 -1.60 5.53 -13.86
CA LEU A 222 -2.95 5.66 -14.39
C LEU A 222 -3.29 4.42 -15.22
N ARG A 223 -4.40 3.79 -14.88
CA ARG A 223 -4.89 2.56 -15.53
C ARG A 223 -5.86 2.89 -16.65
N ALA A 224 -6.75 3.85 -16.42
CA ALA A 224 -7.76 4.26 -17.39
C ALA A 224 -8.19 5.70 -17.12
N ALA A 225 -8.62 6.38 -18.17
CA ALA A 225 -9.24 7.70 -18.10
C ALA A 225 -10.50 7.71 -18.97
N TRP A 226 -11.58 8.28 -18.47
CA TRP A 226 -12.83 8.35 -19.21
C TRP A 226 -13.64 9.60 -18.89
N LEU A 227 -14.43 10.03 -19.87
CA LEU A 227 -15.44 11.05 -19.66
C LEU A 227 -16.71 10.41 -19.08
N ALA A 228 -17.25 11.02 -18.04
CA ALA A 228 -18.51 10.66 -17.43
C ALA A 228 -19.48 11.85 -17.54
N GLN A 229 -20.77 11.58 -17.75
CA GLN A 229 -21.77 12.65 -17.72
C GLN A 229 -22.11 13.01 -16.27
N GLY A 230 -21.98 14.29 -15.92
CA GLY A 230 -22.45 14.82 -14.65
C GLY A 230 -23.99 14.82 -14.57
N GLY A 231 -24.54 14.73 -13.35
CA GLY A 231 -25.99 14.56 -13.11
C GLY A 231 -26.89 15.73 -13.52
N ARG A 232 -26.37 16.81 -14.11
CA ARG A 232 -27.15 17.94 -14.63
C ARG A 232 -26.52 18.44 -15.93
N GLY A 233 -27.15 18.13 -17.06
CA GLY A 233 -26.69 18.55 -18.38
C GLY A 233 -25.47 17.78 -18.85
N SER A 234 -25.21 17.84 -20.15
CA SER A 234 -24.17 17.09 -20.89
C SER A 234 -22.73 17.37 -20.47
N VAL A 235 -22.49 17.99 -19.31
CA VAL A 235 -21.18 18.43 -18.85
C VAL A 235 -20.33 17.21 -18.50
N GLY A 236 -19.18 17.12 -19.16
CA GLY A 236 -18.22 16.05 -18.95
C GLY A 236 -17.45 16.20 -17.63
N GLU A 237 -17.43 15.14 -16.84
CA GLU A 237 -16.47 14.92 -15.76
C GLU A 237 -15.34 14.04 -16.31
N LEU A 238 -14.08 14.43 -16.13
CA LEU A 238 -12.98 13.51 -16.38
C LEU A 238 -12.74 12.67 -15.15
N ARG A 239 -12.84 11.35 -15.31
CA ARG A 239 -12.49 10.38 -14.28
C ARG A 239 -11.25 9.61 -14.70
N MET A 240 -10.33 9.45 -13.77
CA MET A 240 -9.10 8.71 -13.96
C MET A 240 -8.94 7.70 -12.85
N ARG A 241 -8.68 6.44 -13.20
CA ARG A 241 -8.45 5.37 -12.25
C ARG A 241 -6.96 5.09 -12.14
N THR A 242 -6.44 5.06 -10.93
CA THR A 242 -5.06 4.65 -10.68
C THR A 242 -4.96 3.13 -10.57
N VAL A 243 -3.74 2.59 -10.66
CA VAL A 243 -3.43 1.18 -10.42
C VAL A 243 -3.74 0.79 -8.96
N ALA A 244 -3.65 1.74 -8.02
CA ALA A 244 -4.01 1.54 -6.61
C ALA A 244 -5.53 1.40 -6.39
N GLY A 245 -6.35 1.71 -7.40
CA GLY A 245 -7.80 1.64 -7.33
C GLY A 245 -8.47 2.96 -6.91
N ASP A 246 -7.69 4.03 -6.75
CA ASP A 246 -8.23 5.36 -6.49
C ASP A 246 -8.83 5.96 -7.77
N ASP A 247 -10.00 6.58 -7.64
CA ASP A 247 -10.65 7.32 -8.72
C ASP A 247 -10.45 8.83 -8.50
N LEU A 248 -9.67 9.46 -9.37
CA LEU A 248 -9.50 10.90 -9.44
C LEU A 248 -10.59 11.48 -10.34
N THR A 249 -11.33 12.48 -9.86
CA THR A 249 -12.39 13.13 -10.64
C THR A 249 -12.10 14.61 -10.79
N PHE A 250 -12.16 15.10 -12.03
CA PHE A 250 -11.94 16.49 -12.40
C PHE A 250 -13.16 17.03 -13.15
N ARG A 251 -13.51 18.28 -12.84
CA ARG A 251 -14.56 19.06 -13.51
C ARG A 251 -14.01 20.42 -13.89
N ASP A 252 -14.67 21.07 -14.84
CA ASP A 252 -14.43 22.47 -15.14
C ASP A 252 -14.84 23.35 -13.94
N ALA A 253 -14.18 24.48 -13.71
CA ALA A 253 -14.63 25.43 -12.69
C ALA A 253 -16.00 26.01 -13.03
N ASP A 254 -16.27 26.18 -14.32
CA ASP A 254 -17.54 26.68 -14.85
C ASP A 254 -18.57 25.56 -15.07
N TRP A 255 -18.37 24.37 -14.48
CA TRP A 255 -19.29 23.24 -14.67
C TRP A 255 -20.74 23.57 -14.29
N ALA A 256 -20.93 24.45 -13.30
CA ALA A 256 -22.25 24.87 -12.82
C ALA A 256 -23.03 25.66 -13.88
N THR A 257 -22.34 26.33 -14.81
CA THR A 257 -22.93 27.08 -15.94
C THR A 257 -22.92 26.27 -17.23
N GLY A 258 -22.43 25.02 -17.20
CA GLY A 258 -22.36 24.14 -18.37
C GLY A 258 -21.00 24.08 -19.07
N GLY A 259 -19.95 24.69 -18.50
CA GLY A 259 -18.61 24.66 -19.08
C GLY A 259 -17.97 23.27 -19.03
N ASP A 260 -17.37 22.83 -20.14
CA ASP A 260 -16.63 21.58 -20.27
C ASP A 260 -15.32 21.70 -21.07
N ALA A 261 -14.96 22.93 -21.48
CA ALA A 261 -13.86 23.18 -22.40
C ALA A 261 -12.51 22.71 -21.85
N GLN A 262 -12.21 22.99 -20.56
CA GLN A 262 -10.94 22.60 -19.95
C GLN A 262 -10.84 21.08 -19.78
N VAL A 263 -11.95 20.43 -19.45
CA VAL A 263 -12.02 18.97 -19.29
C VAL A 263 -11.83 18.27 -20.65
N ALA A 264 -12.48 18.77 -21.70
CA ALA A 264 -12.34 18.24 -23.04
C ALA A 264 -10.91 18.43 -23.60
N GLU A 265 -10.30 19.59 -23.36
CA GLU A 265 -8.93 19.87 -23.76
C GLU A 265 -7.92 18.96 -23.04
N LEU A 266 -8.09 18.79 -21.72
CA LEU A 266 -7.29 17.88 -20.91
C LEU A 266 -7.39 16.44 -21.43
N TYR A 267 -8.61 15.95 -21.71
CA TYR A 267 -8.81 14.60 -22.25
C TYR A 267 -8.09 14.41 -23.60
N ARG A 268 -8.21 15.37 -24.52
CA ARG A 268 -7.51 15.33 -25.82
C ARG A 268 -5.99 15.38 -25.66
N ALA A 269 -5.49 16.14 -24.69
CA ALA A 269 -4.07 16.21 -24.39
C ALA A 269 -3.55 14.87 -23.84
N LEU A 270 -4.31 14.20 -22.98
CA LEU A 270 -3.99 12.86 -22.49
C LEU A 270 -3.96 11.84 -23.64
N GLU A 271 -4.93 11.89 -24.54
CA GLU A 271 -4.98 11.02 -25.73
C GLU A 271 -3.77 11.19 -26.65
N LYS A 272 -3.40 12.44 -26.92
CA LYS A 272 -2.26 12.76 -27.80
C LYS A 272 -0.92 12.39 -27.16
N ARG A 273 -0.78 12.62 -25.84
CA ARG A 273 0.51 12.54 -25.13
C ARG A 273 0.78 11.15 -24.54
N PHE A 274 -0.27 10.39 -24.26
CA PHE A 274 -0.20 9.08 -23.59
C PHE A 274 -1.11 8.05 -24.26
N PRO A 275 -0.82 7.65 -25.51
CA PRO A 275 -1.64 6.69 -26.26
C PRO A 275 -1.71 5.30 -25.60
N GLN A 276 -0.80 4.99 -24.67
CA GLN A 276 -0.83 3.78 -23.86
C GLN A 276 -1.94 3.77 -22.79
N LEU A 277 -2.53 4.93 -22.45
CA LEU A 277 -3.64 4.99 -21.51
C LEU A 277 -4.92 4.46 -22.17
N ILE A 278 -5.63 3.61 -21.44
CA ILE A 278 -6.96 3.16 -21.87
C ILE A 278 -7.92 4.33 -21.70
N LEU A 279 -8.13 5.06 -22.80
CA LEU A 279 -9.05 6.18 -22.89
C LEU A 279 -10.40 5.69 -23.41
N ARG A 280 -11.48 6.03 -22.71
CA ARG A 280 -12.85 5.67 -23.10
C ARG A 280 -13.78 6.86 -22.98
N GLU A 281 -14.71 7.00 -23.91
CA GLU A 281 -15.78 8.01 -23.80
C GLU A 281 -16.86 7.63 -22.78
N ARG A 282 -16.86 6.38 -22.28
CA ARG A 282 -17.79 5.88 -21.26
C ARG A 282 -17.07 5.00 -20.23
N ALA A 283 -17.60 5.02 -19.01
CA ALA A 283 -17.10 4.21 -17.90
C ALA A 283 -17.02 2.71 -18.28
N PRO A 284 -15.98 1.99 -17.84
CA PRO A 284 -15.92 0.53 -18.00
C PRO A 284 -17.09 -0.10 -17.24
N ARG A 285 -17.90 -0.91 -17.96
CA ARG A 285 -18.93 -1.77 -17.38
C ARG A 285 -18.30 -2.93 -16.62
#